data_AF-A0A920SIE0-F1
#
_entry.id   AF-A0A920SIE0-F1
#
_cell.length_a   1.000
_cell.length_b   1.000
_cell.length_c   1.000
_cell.angle_alpha   90.00
_cell.angle_beta   90.00
_cell.angle_gamma   90.00
#
_symmetry.space_group_name_H-M   'P 1'
#
loop_
_entity.id
_entity.type
_entity.pdbx_description
1 polymer ?
#
loop_
_entity_poly.entity_id
_entity_poly.type
_entity_poly.pdbx_seq_one_letter_code
_entity_poly.pdbx_strand_id
1 'polypeptide(L)'
;MSSRFDENDAVLIFDDVFIPWENVLVYRDVEKREKDFFAASGFFNRFNLQASTRLAVKLEFAAGLLIKGVEATGTASFRGVQSQVGELIGMSNLVWALTTALALDPEAGVGNSVVPKLQTAAAARMYMTSAWSKVREIFETILAGAPIVTVSSNMDLKVPELSPVIERYFRGTGLLQRKESNYLS
;
A
#
# COMPACT_ATOMS: atom_id res chain seq x y z
N MET A 1 1.21 9.12 7.84
CA MET A 1 1.74 8.49 6.61
C MET A 1 2.61 9.48 5.83
N SER A 2 2.08 10.64 5.43
CA SER A 2 2.81 11.65 4.64
C SER A 2 4.13 12.16 5.26
N SER A 3 4.25 12.24 6.58
CA SER A 3 5.46 12.80 7.22
C SER A 3 6.71 11.92 7.18
N ARG A 4 6.59 10.62 6.83
CA ARG A 4 7.70 9.65 6.95
C ARG A 4 7.80 8.63 5.82
N PHE A 5 6.75 8.47 5.03
CA PHE A 5 6.67 7.48 3.96
C PHE A 5 6.36 8.13 2.61
N ASP A 6 6.68 9.42 2.46
CA ASP A 6 6.56 10.13 1.20
C ASP A 6 7.75 9.78 0.31
N GLU A 7 7.46 9.22 -0.87
CA GLU A 7 8.43 8.95 -1.93
C GLU A 7 8.19 10.01 -3.00
N ASN A 8 9.06 11.03 -3.09
CA ASN A 8 8.86 12.14 -4.00
C ASN A 8 9.06 11.72 -5.46
N ASP A 9 8.04 11.93 -6.30
CA ASP A 9 8.14 11.78 -7.76
C ASP A 9 8.90 12.97 -8.35
N ALA A 10 10.23 12.96 -8.17
CA ALA A 10 11.12 14.03 -8.59
C ALA A 10 11.37 14.03 -10.10
N VAL A 11 11.51 15.21 -10.68
CA VAL A 11 12.03 15.37 -12.05
C VAL A 11 13.55 15.19 -12.01
N LEU A 12 14.07 14.21 -12.76
CA LEU A 12 15.51 14.08 -13.00
C LEU A 12 15.88 14.78 -14.32
N ILE A 13 16.75 15.79 -14.23
CA ILE A 13 17.31 16.52 -15.38
C ILE A 13 18.79 16.16 -15.52
N PHE A 14 19.19 15.77 -16.72
CA PHE A 14 20.59 15.54 -17.09
C PHE A 14 21.01 16.64 -18.07
N ASP A 15 21.80 17.61 -17.60
CA ASP A 15 22.35 18.71 -18.40
C ASP A 15 23.86 18.46 -18.62
N ASP A 16 24.24 18.12 -19.86
CA ASP A 16 25.61 17.73 -20.28
C ASP A 16 26.38 16.83 -19.30
N VAL A 17 25.68 15.84 -18.73
CA VAL A 17 26.26 14.91 -17.76
C VAL A 17 27.19 13.91 -18.46
N PHE A 18 28.45 13.87 -18.01
CA PHE A 18 29.38 12.82 -18.39
C PHE A 18 29.01 11.49 -17.71
N ILE A 19 28.77 10.44 -18.51
CA ILE A 19 28.53 9.08 -18.02
C ILE A 19 29.78 8.23 -18.27
N PRO A 20 30.52 7.82 -17.22
CA PRO A 20 31.66 6.92 -17.35
C PRO A 20 31.27 5.61 -18.04
N TRP A 21 32.18 5.03 -18.83
CA TRP A 21 31.91 3.82 -19.61
C TRP A 21 31.54 2.61 -18.75
N GLU A 22 32.03 2.55 -17.51
CA GLU A 22 31.73 1.49 -16.54
C GLU A 22 30.24 1.48 -16.12
N ASN A 23 29.52 2.60 -16.33
CA ASN A 23 28.09 2.73 -16.01
C ASN A 23 27.18 2.48 -17.23
N VAL A 24 27.75 2.22 -18.40
CA VAL A 24 27.00 2.07 -19.65
C VAL A 24 26.59 0.61 -19.86
N LEU A 25 25.28 0.34 -19.82
CA LEU A 25 24.74 -1.01 -20.03
C LEU A 25 24.34 -1.27 -21.50
N VAL A 26 23.81 -0.25 -22.18
CA VAL A 26 23.42 -0.28 -23.59
C VAL A 26 23.76 1.08 -24.21
N TYR A 27 24.50 1.11 -25.31
CA TYR A 27 24.91 2.33 -26.00
C TYR A 27 24.60 2.25 -27.49
N ARG A 28 23.68 3.10 -27.96
CA ARG A 28 23.30 3.24 -29.38
C ARG A 28 22.93 1.92 -30.09
N ASP A 29 22.46 0.92 -29.33
CA ASP A 29 21.99 -0.37 -29.83
C ASP A 29 20.47 -0.45 -29.68
N VAL A 30 19.77 -0.12 -30.77
CA VAL A 30 18.31 -0.02 -30.80
C VAL A 30 17.66 -1.40 -30.66
N GLU A 31 18.23 -2.42 -31.29
CA GLU A 31 17.68 -3.77 -31.27
C GLU A 31 17.73 -4.37 -29.87
N LYS A 32 18.89 -4.27 -29.20
CA LYS A 32 19.05 -4.73 -27.81
C LYS A 32 18.18 -3.97 -26.83
N ARG A 33 17.97 -2.66 -27.06
CA ARG A 33 17.09 -1.82 -26.22
C ARG A 33 15.62 -2.24 -26.35
N GLU A 34 15.14 -2.45 -27.56
CA GLU A 34 13.72 -2.67 -27.83
C GLU A 34 13.25 -4.09 -27.54
N LYS A 35 14.07 -5.10 -27.81
CA LYS A 35 13.62 -6.50 -27.78
C LYS A 35 14.13 -7.29 -26.58
N ASP A 36 15.36 -7.03 -26.14
CA ASP A 36 16.07 -8.03 -25.32
C ASP A 36 16.44 -7.55 -23.93
N PHE A 37 16.84 -6.30 -23.72
CA PHE A 37 17.48 -5.93 -22.44
C PHE A 37 16.56 -6.14 -21.23
N PHE A 38 15.35 -5.59 -21.22
CA PHE A 38 14.44 -5.73 -20.08
C PHE A 38 13.82 -7.12 -19.98
N ALA A 39 13.44 -7.73 -21.10
CA ALA A 39 12.85 -9.07 -21.12
C ALA A 39 13.87 -10.13 -20.68
N ALA A 40 15.08 -10.13 -21.27
CA ALA A 40 16.13 -11.09 -20.94
C ALA A 40 16.74 -10.86 -19.54
N SER A 41 16.68 -9.64 -19.00
CA SER A 41 17.15 -9.38 -17.62
C SER A 41 16.29 -10.05 -16.53
N GLY A 42 15.08 -10.52 -16.87
CA GLY A 42 14.10 -11.01 -15.89
C GLY A 42 13.52 -9.90 -15.01
N PHE A 43 13.72 -8.63 -15.36
CA PHE A 43 13.21 -7.49 -14.59
C PHE A 43 11.68 -7.58 -14.44
N PHE A 44 10.96 -7.78 -15.54
CA PHE A 44 9.49 -7.84 -15.54
C PHE A 44 8.92 -8.99 -14.70
N ASN A 45 9.64 -10.12 -14.64
CA ASN A 45 9.27 -11.25 -13.79
C ASN A 45 9.40 -10.88 -12.30
N ARG A 46 10.53 -10.26 -11.93
CA ARG A 46 10.93 -10.09 -10.53
C ARG A 46 10.30 -8.88 -9.85
N PHE A 47 10.13 -7.75 -10.53
CA PHE A 47 9.56 -6.56 -9.88
C PHE A 47 8.12 -6.79 -9.42
N ASN A 48 7.36 -7.63 -10.13
CA ASN A 48 5.99 -7.98 -9.75
C ASN A 48 5.92 -8.78 -8.45
N LEU A 49 6.90 -9.64 -8.16
CA LEU A 49 6.98 -10.33 -6.87
C LEU A 49 7.11 -9.31 -5.73
N GLN A 50 8.07 -8.39 -5.84
CA GLN A 50 8.27 -7.35 -4.83
C GLN A 50 7.03 -6.46 -4.68
N ALA A 51 6.45 -6.01 -5.80
CA ALA A 51 5.30 -5.11 -5.80
C ALA A 51 4.06 -5.78 -5.20
N SER A 52 3.84 -7.06 -5.51
CA SER A 52 2.71 -7.85 -4.98
C SER A 52 2.87 -8.09 -3.48
N THR A 53 4.07 -8.48 -3.02
CA THR A 53 4.33 -8.66 -1.58
C THR A 53 4.12 -7.36 -0.81
N ARG A 54 4.62 -6.23 -1.33
CA ARG A 54 4.39 -4.91 -0.73
C ARG A 54 2.90 -4.55 -0.69
N LEU A 55 2.14 -4.86 -1.74
CA LEU A 55 0.70 -4.62 -1.76
C LEU A 55 -0.04 -5.49 -0.74
N ALA A 56 0.30 -6.77 -0.61
CA ALA A 56 -0.33 -7.68 0.36
C ALA A 56 -0.24 -7.11 1.79
N VAL A 57 0.96 -6.73 2.22
CA VAL A 57 1.18 -6.09 3.53
C VAL A 57 0.40 -4.77 3.66
N LYS A 58 0.34 -3.97 2.59
CA LYS A 58 -0.44 -2.72 2.59
C LYS A 58 -1.95 -2.98 2.74
N LEU A 59 -2.47 -4.05 2.16
CA LEU A 59 -3.87 -4.46 2.30
C LEU A 59 -4.18 -4.96 3.71
N GLU A 60 -3.27 -5.69 4.35
CA GLU A 60 -3.41 -6.09 5.76
C GLU A 60 -3.47 -4.86 6.68
N PHE A 61 -2.56 -3.90 6.47
CA PHE A 61 -2.59 -2.63 7.20
C PHE A 61 -3.92 -1.89 6.99
N ALA A 62 -4.41 -1.83 5.75
CA ALA A 62 -5.69 -1.21 5.44
C ALA A 62 -6.85 -1.95 6.12
N ALA A 63 -6.85 -3.29 6.13
CA ALA A 63 -7.87 -4.09 6.83
C ALA A 63 -7.88 -3.80 8.34
N GLY A 64 -6.70 -3.82 8.98
CA GLY A 64 -6.58 -3.48 10.40
C GLY A 64 -7.04 -2.05 10.72
N LEU A 65 -6.69 -1.09 9.86
CA LEU A 65 -7.13 0.30 9.99
C LEU A 65 -8.65 0.44 9.85
N LEU A 66 -9.26 -0.24 8.87
CA LEU A 66 -10.71 -0.22 8.68
C LEU A 66 -11.43 -0.84 9.87
N ILE A 67 -10.94 -1.98 10.39
CA ILE A 67 -11.48 -2.63 11.60
C ILE A 67 -11.48 -1.64 12.77
N LYS A 68 -10.37 -0.94 13.02
CA LYS A 68 -10.30 0.08 14.06
C LYS A 68 -11.24 1.26 13.81
N GLY A 69 -11.41 1.65 12.55
CA GLY A 69 -12.36 2.68 12.15
C GLY A 69 -13.80 2.31 12.49
N VAL A 70 -14.23 1.10 12.11
CA VAL A 70 -15.62 0.65 12.34
C VAL A 70 -15.92 0.32 13.81
N GLU A 71 -14.90 -0.05 14.58
CA GLU A 71 -14.98 -0.13 16.05
C GLU A 71 -15.20 1.27 16.65
N ALA A 72 -14.41 2.26 16.23
CA ALA A 72 -14.50 3.62 16.73
C ALA A 72 -15.86 4.28 16.41
N THR A 73 -16.44 3.99 15.23
CA THR A 73 -17.78 4.47 14.86
C THR A 73 -18.91 3.63 15.46
N GLY A 74 -18.62 2.45 16.01
CA GLY A 74 -19.62 1.54 16.56
C GLY A 74 -20.45 0.78 15.51
N THR A 75 -19.97 0.72 14.26
CA THR A 75 -20.70 0.08 13.13
C THR A 75 -20.21 -1.34 12.84
N ALA A 76 -19.22 -1.85 13.57
CA ALA A 76 -18.60 -3.17 13.37
C ALA A 76 -19.58 -4.37 13.44
N SER A 77 -20.71 -4.24 14.14
CA SER A 77 -21.71 -5.30 14.27
C SER A 77 -22.66 -5.40 13.06
N PHE A 78 -22.66 -4.40 12.17
CA PHE A 78 -23.55 -4.39 11.01
C PHE A 78 -23.06 -5.37 9.94
N ARG A 79 -23.94 -6.25 9.47
CA ARG A 79 -23.58 -7.29 8.49
C ARG A 79 -22.99 -6.73 7.20
N GLY A 80 -23.53 -5.62 6.69
CA GLY A 80 -22.99 -4.96 5.50
C GLY A 80 -21.54 -4.48 5.69
N VAL A 81 -21.22 -3.96 6.89
CA VAL A 81 -19.87 -3.54 7.25
C VAL A 81 -18.93 -4.74 7.34
N GLN A 82 -19.36 -5.83 8.01
CA GLN A 82 -18.58 -7.07 8.11
C GLN A 82 -18.27 -7.67 6.75
N SER A 83 -19.22 -7.62 5.80
CA SER A 83 -19.01 -8.07 4.42
C SER A 83 -17.89 -7.28 3.73
N GLN A 84 -17.90 -5.95 3.81
CA GLN A 84 -16.87 -5.12 3.18
C GLN A 84 -15.50 -5.26 3.85
N VAL A 85 -15.45 -5.44 5.18
CA VAL A 85 -14.19 -5.78 5.89
C VAL A 85 -13.67 -7.14 5.41
N GLY A 86 -14.55 -8.14 5.29
CA GLY A 86 -14.21 -9.47 4.78
C GLY A 86 -13.69 -9.44 3.34
N GLU A 87 -14.26 -8.58 2.49
CA GLU A 87 -13.78 -8.35 1.12
C GLU A 87 -12.32 -7.87 1.13
N LEU A 88 -11.98 -6.87 1.96
CA LEU A 88 -10.62 -6.34 2.06
C LEU A 88 -9.60 -7.38 2.59
N ILE A 89 -10.02 -8.23 3.54
CA ILE A 89 -9.21 -9.37 4.01
C ILE A 89 -9.01 -10.39 2.88
N GLY A 90 -10.08 -10.70 2.13
CA GLY A 90 -10.03 -11.59 0.97
C GLY A 90 -9.08 -11.08 -0.11
N MET A 91 -9.09 -9.78 -0.38
CA MET A 91 -8.13 -9.14 -1.30
C MET A 91 -6.68 -9.33 -0.84
N SER A 92 -6.39 -9.15 0.45
CA SER A 92 -5.04 -9.41 0.99
C SER A 92 -4.60 -10.86 0.76
N ASN A 93 -5.47 -11.82 1.12
CA ASN A 93 -5.20 -13.24 0.93
C ASN A 93 -5.00 -13.62 -0.55
N LEU A 94 -5.76 -12.99 -1.45
CA LEU A 94 -5.58 -13.18 -2.90
C LEU A 94 -4.19 -12.73 -3.35
N VAL A 95 -3.70 -11.58 -2.89
CA VAL A 95 -2.35 -11.11 -3.25
C VAL A 95 -1.28 -12.01 -2.63
N TRP A 96 -1.45 -12.48 -1.39
CA TRP A 96 -0.54 -13.47 -0.80
C TRP A 96 -0.51 -14.78 -1.60
N ALA A 97 -1.65 -15.28 -2.08
CA ALA A 97 -1.71 -16.45 -2.94
C ALA A 97 -0.95 -16.22 -4.26
N LEU A 98 -1.09 -15.05 -4.89
CA LEU A 98 -0.32 -14.68 -6.08
C LEU A 98 1.18 -14.64 -5.80
N THR A 99 1.60 -14.04 -4.68
CA THR A 99 3.04 -14.01 -4.31
C THR A 99 3.60 -15.40 -4.03
N THR A 100 2.79 -16.28 -3.46
CA THR A 100 3.16 -17.68 -3.22
C THR A 100 3.38 -18.40 -4.55
N ALA A 101 2.47 -18.24 -5.51
CA ALA A 101 2.64 -18.78 -6.86
C ALA A 101 3.88 -18.20 -7.57
N LEU A 102 4.12 -16.89 -7.45
CA LEU A 102 5.31 -16.24 -8.03
C LEU A 102 6.63 -16.79 -7.45
N ALA A 103 6.64 -17.20 -6.18
CA ALA A 103 7.83 -17.70 -5.50
C ALA A 103 8.04 -19.22 -5.68
N LEU A 104 6.95 -20.00 -5.65
CA LEU A 104 7.00 -21.46 -5.59
C LEU A 104 6.82 -22.15 -6.95
N ASP A 105 6.36 -21.44 -7.97
CA ASP A 105 6.24 -21.96 -9.34
C ASP A 105 7.03 -21.10 -10.33
N PRO A 106 8.37 -21.06 -10.22
CA PRO A 106 9.21 -20.25 -11.09
C PRO A 106 9.42 -20.88 -12.48
N GLU A 107 10.00 -20.11 -13.39
CA GLU A 107 10.55 -20.57 -14.68
C GLU A 107 12.07 -20.37 -14.73
N ALA A 108 12.73 -21.05 -15.68
CA ALA A 108 14.17 -20.96 -15.86
C ALA A 108 14.59 -19.50 -16.18
N GLY A 109 15.61 -19.02 -15.48
CA GLY A 109 16.23 -17.72 -15.73
C GLY A 109 17.56 -17.85 -16.48
N VAL A 110 18.37 -16.79 -16.42
CA VAL A 110 19.72 -16.79 -17.00
C VAL A 110 20.64 -17.71 -16.20
N GLY A 111 21.41 -18.55 -16.89
CA GLY A 111 22.30 -19.51 -16.25
C GLY A 111 21.55 -20.51 -15.38
N ASN A 112 21.99 -20.68 -14.13
CA ASN A 112 21.36 -21.59 -13.16
C ASN A 112 20.34 -20.87 -12.26
N SER A 113 19.90 -19.66 -12.64
CA SER A 113 18.91 -18.89 -11.86
C SER A 113 17.48 -19.27 -12.24
N VAL A 114 16.54 -18.83 -11.41
CA VAL A 114 15.10 -18.92 -11.68
C VAL A 114 14.45 -17.56 -11.50
N VAL A 115 13.34 -17.34 -12.21
CA VAL A 115 12.53 -16.12 -12.13
C VAL A 115 11.05 -16.48 -11.96
N PRO A 116 10.22 -15.60 -11.38
CA PRO A 116 8.78 -15.86 -11.34
C PRO A 116 8.22 -16.07 -12.75
N LYS A 117 7.25 -16.99 -12.92
CA LYS A 117 6.59 -17.19 -14.23
C LYS A 117 5.97 -15.89 -14.75
N LEU A 118 6.26 -15.57 -16.02
CA LEU A 118 5.81 -14.32 -16.62
C LEU A 118 4.28 -14.19 -16.65
N GLN A 119 3.55 -15.28 -16.87
CA GLN A 119 2.08 -15.25 -16.89
C GLN A 119 1.50 -14.87 -15.51
N THR A 120 2.04 -15.47 -14.44
CA THR A 120 1.64 -15.15 -13.06
C THR A 120 2.01 -13.70 -12.71
N ALA A 121 3.20 -13.24 -13.13
CA ALA A 121 3.65 -11.88 -12.91
C ALA A 121 2.74 -10.86 -13.61
N ALA A 122 2.34 -11.14 -14.85
CA ALA A 122 1.40 -10.31 -15.60
C ALA A 122 0.00 -10.29 -14.97
N ALA A 123 -0.52 -11.44 -14.52
CA ALA A 123 -1.80 -11.52 -13.82
C ALA A 123 -1.80 -10.71 -12.51
N ALA A 124 -0.73 -10.83 -11.72
CA ALA A 124 -0.55 -10.04 -10.52
C ALA A 124 -0.55 -8.54 -10.84
N ARG A 125 0.21 -8.11 -11.85
CA ARG A 125 0.26 -6.70 -12.29
C ARG A 125 -1.11 -6.14 -12.64
N MET A 126 -1.92 -6.90 -13.38
CA MET A 126 -3.27 -6.48 -13.76
C MET A 126 -4.15 -6.27 -12.52
N TYR A 127 -4.16 -7.23 -11.60
CA TYR A 127 -4.94 -7.11 -10.36
C TYR A 127 -4.48 -5.94 -9.49
N MET A 128 -3.17 -5.77 -9.31
CA MET A 128 -2.61 -4.69 -8.49
C MET A 128 -3.04 -3.30 -8.96
N THR A 129 -3.27 -3.12 -10.27
CA THR A 129 -3.65 -1.83 -10.86
C THR A 129 -5.06 -1.41 -10.48
N SER A 130 -5.98 -2.35 -10.25
CA SER A 130 -7.37 -2.07 -9.86
C SER A 130 -7.65 -2.22 -8.37
N ALA A 131 -6.84 -3.01 -7.64
CA ALA A 131 -7.08 -3.33 -6.23
C ALA A 131 -7.24 -2.08 -5.36
N TRP A 132 -6.36 -1.08 -5.50
CA TRP A 132 -6.40 0.10 -4.63
C TRP A 132 -7.64 0.98 -4.82
N SER A 133 -8.22 0.99 -6.02
CA SER A 133 -9.49 1.69 -6.27
C SER A 133 -10.61 1.09 -5.44
N LYS A 134 -10.68 -0.25 -5.34
CA LYS A 134 -11.68 -0.94 -4.51
C LYS A 134 -11.46 -0.70 -3.02
N VAL A 135 -10.20 -0.68 -2.57
CA VAL A 135 -9.88 -0.32 -1.17
C VAL A 135 -10.43 1.06 -0.83
N ARG A 136 -10.20 2.06 -1.69
CA ARG A 136 -10.70 3.42 -1.47
C ARG A 136 -12.22 3.48 -1.40
N GLU A 137 -12.90 2.82 -2.35
CA GLU A 137 -14.36 2.73 -2.38
C GLU A 137 -14.92 2.14 -1.08
N ILE A 138 -14.31 1.07 -0.57
CA ILE A 138 -14.70 0.44 0.71
C ILE A 138 -14.56 1.44 1.86
N PHE A 139 -13.42 2.13 1.97
CA PHE A 139 -13.19 3.10 3.04
C PHE A 139 -14.18 4.26 2.99
N GLU A 140 -14.38 4.84 1.80
CA GLU A 140 -15.29 5.97 1.59
C GLU A 140 -16.74 5.57 1.90
N THR A 141 -17.15 4.36 1.54
CA THR A 141 -18.51 3.86 1.80
C THR A 141 -18.74 3.52 3.27
N ILE A 142 -17.78 2.83 3.90
CA ILE A 142 -17.97 2.27 5.25
C ILE A 142 -17.74 3.30 6.35
N LEU A 143 -16.75 4.19 6.19
CA LEU A 143 -16.48 5.24 7.17
C LEU A 143 -17.28 6.52 6.89
N ALA A 144 -17.70 6.75 5.65
CA ALA A 144 -18.49 7.91 5.24
C ALA A 144 -17.91 9.23 5.80
N GLY A 145 -18.70 9.98 6.58
CA GLY A 145 -18.28 11.24 7.19
C GLY A 145 -17.41 11.11 8.43
N ALA A 146 -17.14 9.91 8.96
CA ALA A 146 -16.35 9.77 10.18
C ALA A 146 -14.93 10.38 10.08
N PRO A 147 -14.18 10.23 8.98
CA PRO A 147 -12.82 10.76 8.88
C PRO A 147 -12.73 12.30 8.85
N ILE A 148 -13.84 13.00 8.58
CA ILE A 148 -13.87 14.48 8.59
C ILE A 148 -14.23 15.05 9.98
N VAL A 149 -14.76 14.23 10.88
CA VAL A 149 -15.11 14.64 12.25
C VAL A 149 -13.89 14.45 13.15
N THR A 150 -12.94 15.39 13.04
CA THR A 150 -11.69 15.40 13.80
C THR A 150 -11.37 16.81 14.33
N VAL A 151 -10.45 16.88 15.29
CA VAL A 151 -9.82 18.15 15.69
C VAL A 151 -8.92 18.69 14.57
N SER A 152 -8.66 19.99 14.57
CA SER A 152 -7.88 20.66 13.53
C SER A 152 -6.41 20.24 13.58
N SER A 153 -5.88 20.05 14.79
CA SER A 153 -4.50 19.62 15.00
C SER A 153 -4.32 18.86 16.31
N ASN A 154 -3.16 18.22 16.49
CA ASN A 154 -2.81 17.61 17.77
C ASN A 154 -2.69 18.65 18.92
N MET A 155 -2.54 19.93 18.57
CA MET A 155 -2.42 21.01 19.56
C MET A 155 -3.74 21.29 20.24
N ASP A 156 -4.87 21.10 19.54
CA ASP A 156 -6.22 21.27 20.10
C ASP A 156 -6.44 20.32 21.28
N LEU A 157 -5.83 19.13 21.23
CA LEU A 157 -5.84 18.17 22.32
C LEU A 157 -5.04 18.69 23.54
N LYS A 158 -4.11 19.63 23.39
CA LYS A 158 -3.30 20.13 24.51
C LYS A 158 -3.89 21.37 25.18
N VAL A 159 -4.95 21.96 24.61
CA VAL A 159 -5.61 23.17 25.12
C VAL A 159 -6.65 22.77 26.18
N PRO A 160 -6.44 23.13 27.47
CA PRO A 160 -7.35 22.72 28.55
C PRO A 160 -8.80 23.17 28.34
N GLU A 161 -9.01 24.35 27.74
CA GLU A 161 -10.34 24.91 27.48
C GLU A 161 -11.15 24.10 26.45
N LEU A 162 -10.47 23.38 25.55
CA LEU A 162 -11.13 22.55 24.53
C LEU A 162 -11.44 21.13 25.01
N SER A 163 -10.76 20.65 26.07
CA SER A 163 -10.91 19.27 26.57
C SER A 163 -12.36 18.88 26.84
N PRO A 164 -13.19 19.70 27.53
CA PRO A 164 -14.58 19.33 27.83
C PRO A 164 -15.44 19.11 26.58
N VAL A 165 -15.19 19.89 25.52
CA VAL A 165 -15.92 19.78 24.25
C VAL A 165 -15.43 18.55 23.47
N ILE A 166 -14.12 18.37 23.38
CA ILE A 166 -13.51 17.25 22.66
C ILE A 166 -13.92 15.92 23.28
N GLU A 167 -13.80 15.77 24.60
CA GLU A 167 -14.16 14.54 25.31
C GLU A 167 -15.64 14.20 25.24
N ARG A 168 -16.50 15.23 25.12
CA ARG A 168 -17.95 15.04 25.03
C ARG A 168 -18.39 14.66 23.62
N TYR A 169 -17.88 15.34 22.59
CA TYR A 169 -18.45 15.28 21.24
C TYR A 169 -17.60 14.48 20.24
N PHE A 170 -16.30 14.26 20.49
CA PHE A 170 -15.39 13.55 19.59
C PHE A 170 -15.01 12.14 20.10
N ARG A 171 -15.83 11.57 21.00
CA ARG A 171 -15.58 10.24 21.56
C ARG A 171 -15.97 9.14 20.57
N GLY A 172 -15.14 8.09 20.50
CA GLY A 172 -15.49 6.85 19.80
C GLY A 172 -16.38 5.95 20.65
N THR A 173 -17.12 5.04 20.00
CA THR A 173 -17.99 4.06 20.68
C THR A 173 -17.15 3.06 21.46
N GLY A 174 -17.32 3.02 22.80
CA GLY A 174 -16.65 2.04 23.66
C GLY A 174 -15.13 2.20 23.78
N LEU A 175 -14.54 3.27 23.23
CA LEU A 175 -13.12 3.59 23.40
C LEU A 175 -12.93 4.39 24.69
N LEU A 176 -11.95 3.98 25.51
CA LEU A 176 -11.61 4.64 26.77
C LEU A 176 -11.31 6.13 26.56
N GLN A 177 -11.71 6.95 27.53
CA GLN A 177 -11.24 8.34 27.65
C GLN A 177 -9.73 8.39 27.49
N ARG A 178 -9.25 9.44 26.82
CA ARG A 178 -7.85 9.73 26.54
C ARG A 178 -6.99 9.32 27.75
N LYS A 179 -6.27 8.20 27.63
CA LYS A 179 -5.11 7.97 28.50
C LYS A 179 -4.11 9.06 28.15
N GLU A 180 -3.65 9.81 29.14
CA GLU A 180 -2.52 10.72 28.97
C GLU A 180 -1.37 9.95 28.32
N SER A 181 -1.23 10.11 27.00
CA SER A 181 -0.18 9.47 26.25
C SER A 181 1.07 10.31 26.46
N ASN A 182 1.82 10.00 27.51
CA ASN A 182 3.19 10.49 27.77
C ASN A 182 4.23 9.99 26.75
N TYR A 183 3.80 9.54 25.57
CA TYR A 183 4.69 9.20 24.48
C TYR A 183 4.79 10.43 23.57
N LEU A 184 5.77 11.29 23.86
CA LEU A 184 6.54 12.12 22.92
C LEU A 184 7.45 13.03 23.76
N SER A 185 8.54 12.44 24.26
CA SER A 185 9.84 13.10 24.48
C SER A 185 10.78 12.64 23.37
#